data_AF-A0A7X8A5I9-F1
#
_entry.id   AF-A0A7X8A5I9-F1
#
_cell.length_a   1.000
_cell.length_b   1.000
_cell.length_c   1.000
_cell.angle_alpha   90.00
_cell.angle_beta   90.00
_cell.angle_gamma   90.00
#
_symmetry.space_group_name_H-M   'P 1'
#
loop_
_entity.id
_entity.type
_entity.pdbx_description
1 polymer ?
#
loop_
_entity_poly.entity_id
_entity_poly.type
_entity_poly.pdbx_seq_one_letter_code
_entity_poly.pdbx_strand_id
1 'polypeptide(L)'
;MILVIGIAAALIPKTAATINYNLGDWVEYGNFRYVTSITADQKTVYFGTTGGILRYDKINQQWLDPLPIDRGFMSDYVRQLAYDSIFDELWVSTSDGSARYNFTFQRWYMEPDFPDSLIINDWKTGRFVNIFAPFRYFYQNGYIIDPTMKKFKITVGWRDRLSDTMFIGTWGLGPAMLDTRQTTLTLMPFGPYNSNISRIVKVGEYIWMGTDYTRAERGLTRYDTKTGEWTYFQPESQFDLTDAALVSVIESDSNLWIGTRNGLMRLDNRGGFKSYDTFKGVPSEKINCLAGFGGFIYIGTGRGLSALPASGIINDSTYKLPLPSMNIFENQIVNDLLAYDNKLYIATDQAVFSYDADSLRLRELDTPAGDLAAGATAIFGHKKKLFFAISYGVVIVDLDGNSAKLASAPAYSERWQINQIVADDNFVWSATTIGLWRYKLADGSSYLYTVADGLPTNNINSLALDGGYLWLGTSKNLVRFRWNSPGRGD
;
A
#
# COMPACT_ATOMS: atom_id res chain seq x y z
N MET A 1 9.87 64.21 -20.95
CA MET A 1 9.09 63.03 -21.38
C MET A 1 10.04 62.07 -22.08
N ILE A 2 10.67 61.16 -21.33
CA ILE A 2 11.48 60.05 -21.85
C ILE A 2 11.11 58.85 -20.99
N LEU A 3 10.48 57.86 -21.62
CA LEU A 3 10.06 56.60 -21.02
C LEU A 3 11.30 55.71 -20.84
N VAL A 4 11.65 55.36 -19.60
CA VAL A 4 12.63 54.30 -19.33
C VAL A 4 11.87 52.99 -19.19
N ILE A 5 11.95 52.15 -20.22
CA ILE A 5 11.38 50.80 -20.23
C ILE A 5 12.32 49.92 -19.39
N GLY A 6 11.85 49.51 -18.21
CA GLY A 6 12.52 48.51 -17.39
C GLY A 6 12.46 47.15 -18.07
N ILE A 7 13.63 46.61 -18.44
CA ILE A 7 13.77 45.25 -18.96
C ILE A 7 13.50 44.29 -17.80
N ALA A 8 12.39 43.57 -17.87
CA ALA A 8 12.13 42.43 -16.99
C ALA A 8 13.17 41.35 -17.28
N ALA A 9 14.06 41.10 -16.31
CA ALA A 9 14.93 39.93 -16.33
C ALA A 9 14.04 38.68 -16.20
N ALA A 10 13.82 37.98 -17.31
CA ALA A 10 13.23 36.67 -17.30
C ALA A 10 14.12 35.74 -16.47
N LEU A 11 13.63 35.25 -15.33
CA LEU A 11 14.21 34.11 -14.65
C LEU A 11 14.17 32.94 -15.64
N ILE A 12 15.32 32.60 -16.20
CA ILE A 12 15.52 31.31 -16.88
C ILE A 12 15.31 30.25 -15.79
N PRO A 13 14.32 29.34 -15.90
CA PRO A 13 14.22 28.23 -14.96
C PRO A 13 15.53 27.46 -15.04
N LYS A 14 16.23 27.34 -13.91
CA LYS A 14 17.34 26.40 -13.76
C LYS A 14 16.81 25.07 -14.27
N THR A 15 17.47 24.51 -15.29
CA THR A 15 17.19 23.18 -15.79
C THR A 15 17.11 22.25 -14.60
N ALA A 16 15.92 21.71 -14.31
CA ALA A 16 15.75 20.70 -13.28
C ALA A 16 16.79 19.62 -13.58
N ALA A 17 17.73 19.40 -12.65
CA ALA A 17 18.63 18.28 -12.76
C ALA A 17 17.74 17.04 -12.90
N THR A 18 17.81 16.37 -14.03
CA THR A 18 17.06 15.12 -14.25
C THR A 18 17.57 14.14 -13.20
N ILE A 19 16.76 13.87 -12.18
CA ILE A 19 17.09 12.88 -11.18
C ILE A 19 16.97 11.53 -11.88
N ASN A 20 18.11 10.94 -12.25
CA ASN A 20 18.14 9.63 -12.89
C ASN A 20 17.92 8.56 -11.81
N TYR A 21 16.79 7.86 -11.88
CA TYR A 21 16.49 6.70 -11.05
C TYR A 21 17.10 5.44 -11.67
N ASN A 22 17.68 4.59 -10.85
CA ASN A 22 18.18 3.30 -11.30
C ASN A 22 17.05 2.28 -11.34
N LEU A 23 17.26 1.20 -12.10
CA LEU A 23 16.39 0.04 -12.07
C LEU A 23 16.29 -0.49 -10.62
N GLY A 24 15.08 -0.63 -10.11
CA GLY A 24 14.81 -1.11 -8.75
C GLY A 24 14.68 -0.02 -7.67
N ASP A 25 14.91 1.26 -7.99
CA ASP A 25 14.52 2.32 -7.06
C ASP A 25 13.01 2.48 -7.00
N TRP A 26 12.33 2.26 -8.12
CA TRP A 26 10.88 2.21 -8.23
C TRP A 26 10.47 0.78 -8.54
N VAL A 27 9.80 0.13 -7.59
CA VAL A 27 9.29 -1.23 -7.77
C VAL A 27 7.78 -1.19 -7.62
N GLU A 28 7.09 -1.69 -8.64
CA GLU A 28 5.63 -1.73 -8.67
C GLU A 28 5.13 -3.15 -8.47
N TYR A 29 4.12 -3.28 -7.61
CA TYR A 29 3.44 -4.55 -7.34
C TYR A 29 1.98 -4.43 -7.78
N GLY A 30 1.66 -5.08 -8.89
CA GLY A 30 0.31 -5.17 -9.43
C GLY A 30 -0.49 -6.34 -8.89
N ASN A 31 -1.65 -6.58 -9.49
CA ASN A 31 -2.44 -7.78 -9.22
C ASN A 31 -1.89 -8.96 -10.04
N PHE A 32 -1.02 -9.74 -9.41
CA PHE A 32 -0.36 -10.88 -10.03
C PHE A 32 -1.13 -12.20 -9.90
N ARG A 33 -2.36 -12.18 -9.37
CA ARG A 33 -3.11 -13.41 -9.05
C ARG A 33 -3.62 -14.18 -10.27
N TYR A 34 -3.64 -13.57 -11.44
CA TYR A 34 -4.13 -14.20 -12.67
C TYR A 34 -2.96 -14.50 -13.59
N VAL A 35 -2.42 -15.72 -13.45
CA VAL A 35 -1.25 -16.18 -14.19
C VAL A 35 -1.68 -16.71 -15.56
N THR A 36 -1.08 -16.21 -16.62
CA THR A 36 -1.37 -16.56 -18.02
C THR A 36 -0.32 -17.48 -18.62
N SER A 37 0.93 -17.34 -18.19
CA SER A 37 2.07 -18.06 -18.76
C SER A 37 3.19 -18.23 -17.75
N ILE A 38 4.01 -19.25 -17.95
CA ILE A 38 5.22 -19.49 -17.17
C ILE A 38 6.35 -19.86 -18.11
N THR A 39 7.53 -19.31 -17.86
CA THR A 39 8.78 -19.77 -18.46
C THR A 39 9.88 -19.68 -17.42
N ALA A 40 11.06 -20.23 -17.69
CA ALA A 40 12.14 -20.21 -16.73
C ALA A 40 13.50 -20.28 -17.42
N ASP A 41 14.48 -19.65 -16.80
CA ASP A 41 15.90 -19.88 -17.08
C ASP A 41 16.48 -20.90 -16.08
N GLN A 42 17.81 -20.99 -16.02
CA GLN A 42 18.52 -21.89 -15.12
C GLN A 42 18.29 -21.62 -13.63
N LYS A 43 18.04 -20.38 -13.23
CA LYS A 43 17.92 -19.90 -11.84
C LYS A 43 16.55 -19.28 -11.51
N THR A 44 15.88 -18.67 -12.47
CA THR A 44 14.67 -17.87 -12.25
C THR A 44 13.48 -18.44 -13.00
N VAL A 45 12.34 -18.54 -12.31
CA VAL A 45 11.04 -18.79 -12.93
C VAL A 45 10.31 -17.47 -13.11
N TYR A 46 9.81 -17.26 -14.32
CA TYR A 46 9.04 -16.08 -14.71
C TYR A 46 7.57 -16.44 -14.83
N PHE A 47 6.71 -15.66 -14.19
CA PHE A 47 5.26 -15.81 -14.32
C PHE A 47 4.70 -14.59 -15.03
N GLY A 48 4.11 -14.81 -16.20
CA GLY A 48 3.33 -13.80 -16.90
C GLY A 48 1.96 -13.72 -16.27
N THR A 49 1.53 -12.51 -15.92
CA THR A 49 0.25 -12.28 -15.26
C THR A 49 -0.49 -11.13 -15.92
N THR A 50 -1.75 -10.91 -15.54
CA THR A 50 -2.51 -9.74 -15.98
C THR A 50 -1.99 -8.40 -15.42
N GLY A 51 -1.09 -8.44 -14.44
CA GLY A 51 -0.54 -7.25 -13.76
C GLY A 51 0.97 -7.11 -13.87
N GLY A 52 1.61 -7.80 -14.84
CA GLY A 52 3.04 -7.76 -15.09
C GLY A 52 3.73 -9.13 -14.96
N ILE A 53 5.06 -9.10 -14.83
CA ILE A 53 5.92 -10.30 -14.81
C ILE A 53 6.54 -10.49 -13.42
N LEU A 54 6.24 -11.62 -12.80
CA LEU A 54 6.90 -12.04 -11.55
C LEU A 54 8.17 -12.82 -11.82
N ARG A 55 9.09 -12.76 -10.86
CA ARG A 55 10.38 -13.47 -10.89
C ARG A 55 10.60 -14.20 -9.57
N TYR A 56 10.80 -15.51 -9.64
CA TYR A 56 11.10 -16.35 -8.49
C TYR A 56 12.49 -16.97 -8.63
N ASP A 57 13.38 -16.71 -7.68
CA ASP A 57 14.68 -17.37 -7.60
C ASP A 57 14.48 -18.78 -7.03
N LYS A 58 14.48 -19.79 -7.91
CA LYS A 58 14.20 -21.18 -7.52
C LYS A 58 15.35 -21.83 -6.75
N ILE A 59 16.54 -21.20 -6.76
CA ILE A 59 17.71 -21.69 -6.03
C ILE A 59 17.67 -21.20 -4.59
N ASN A 60 17.43 -19.90 -4.40
CA ASN A 60 17.34 -19.30 -3.06
C ASN A 60 15.92 -19.35 -2.46
N GLN A 61 14.96 -19.84 -3.23
CA GLN A 61 13.54 -19.98 -2.85
C GLN A 61 12.88 -18.68 -2.40
N GLN A 62 13.19 -17.59 -3.08
CA GLN A 62 12.68 -16.25 -2.74
C GLN A 62 12.17 -15.52 -3.96
N TRP A 63 11.17 -14.67 -3.73
CA TRP A 63 10.71 -13.72 -4.73
C TRP A 63 11.76 -12.66 -4.99
N LEU A 64 11.95 -12.35 -6.27
CA LEU A 64 12.67 -11.16 -6.70
C LEU A 64 11.66 -10.05 -6.98
N ASP A 65 12.14 -8.80 -7.05
CA ASP A 65 11.30 -7.70 -7.52
C ASP A 65 10.68 -8.05 -8.88
N PRO A 66 9.42 -7.67 -9.16
CA PRO A 66 8.83 -7.84 -10.48
C PRO A 66 9.72 -7.27 -11.58
N LEU A 67 9.68 -7.89 -12.77
CA LEU A 67 10.40 -7.35 -13.92
C LEU A 67 9.62 -6.12 -14.44
N PRO A 68 10.24 -4.93 -14.51
CA PRO A 68 9.56 -3.72 -14.96
C PRO A 68 9.21 -3.84 -16.45
N ILE A 69 7.99 -3.46 -16.81
CA ILE A 69 7.51 -3.36 -18.20
C ILE A 69 7.54 -1.88 -18.59
N ASP A 70 8.05 -1.57 -19.78
CA ASP A 70 8.03 -0.18 -20.29
C ASP A 70 6.63 0.17 -20.82
N ARG A 71 5.85 0.86 -19.98
CA ARG A 71 4.49 1.30 -20.30
C ARG A 71 4.41 2.43 -21.32
N GLY A 72 5.54 2.98 -21.76
CA GLY A 72 5.56 3.87 -22.91
C GLY A 72 5.03 3.19 -24.18
N PHE A 73 5.07 1.85 -24.23
CA PHE A 73 4.59 1.09 -25.39
C PHE A 73 4.08 -0.33 -25.10
N MET A 74 4.15 -0.84 -23.87
CA MET A 74 3.65 -2.17 -23.50
C MET A 74 2.64 -2.14 -22.34
N SER A 75 1.60 -2.96 -22.46
CA SER A 75 0.63 -3.20 -21.39
C SER A 75 1.16 -4.16 -20.32
N ASP A 76 0.71 -3.98 -19.08
CA ASP A 76 0.98 -4.92 -17.97
C ASP A 76 0.28 -6.28 -18.17
N TYR A 77 -0.73 -6.34 -19.06
CA TYR A 77 -1.44 -7.58 -19.33
C TYR A 77 -0.57 -8.50 -20.17
N VAL A 78 0.17 -9.38 -19.51
CA VAL A 78 0.99 -10.40 -20.17
C VAL A 78 0.08 -11.52 -20.64
N ARG A 79 0.07 -11.79 -21.94
CA ARG A 79 -0.62 -12.93 -22.54
C ARG A 79 0.26 -14.17 -22.50
N GLN A 80 1.52 -14.03 -22.90
CA GLN A 80 2.47 -15.13 -23.02
C GLN A 80 3.89 -14.70 -22.70
N LEU A 81 4.69 -15.64 -22.19
CA LEU A 81 6.12 -15.53 -21.98
C LEU A 81 6.83 -16.70 -22.64
N ALA A 82 8.03 -16.43 -23.12
CA ALA A 82 8.96 -17.46 -23.59
C ALA A 82 10.39 -17.04 -23.26
N TYR A 83 11.21 -17.97 -22.81
CA TYR A 83 12.63 -17.72 -22.57
C TYR A 83 13.45 -18.41 -23.67
N ASP A 84 14.28 -17.64 -24.35
CA ASP A 84 15.22 -18.14 -25.34
C ASP A 84 16.57 -18.38 -24.67
N SER A 85 16.90 -19.66 -24.45
CA SER A 85 18.17 -20.05 -23.83
C SER A 85 19.40 -19.87 -24.73
N ILE A 86 19.22 -19.67 -26.04
CA ILE A 86 20.34 -19.49 -26.98
C ILE A 86 20.87 -18.06 -26.87
N PHE A 87 19.97 -17.08 -26.78
CA PHE A 87 20.32 -15.67 -26.72
C PHE A 87 20.27 -15.07 -25.31
N ASP A 88 19.80 -15.83 -24.32
CA ASP A 88 19.55 -15.37 -22.95
C ASP A 88 18.60 -14.17 -22.94
N GLU A 89 17.41 -14.37 -23.52
CA GLU A 89 16.41 -13.32 -23.70
C GLU A 89 15.02 -13.78 -23.25
N LEU A 90 14.28 -12.88 -22.60
CA LEU A 90 12.90 -13.14 -22.21
C LEU A 90 11.95 -12.43 -23.18
N TRP A 91 11.16 -13.20 -23.89
CA TRP A 91 10.10 -12.72 -24.77
C TRP A 91 8.79 -12.56 -24.00
N VAL A 92 8.07 -11.49 -24.31
CA VAL A 92 6.72 -11.22 -23.80
C VAL A 92 5.79 -10.88 -24.95
N SER A 93 4.58 -11.42 -24.91
CA SER A 93 3.44 -10.92 -25.68
C SER A 93 2.43 -10.31 -24.72
N THR A 94 2.01 -9.08 -25.00
CA THR A 94 1.02 -8.34 -24.21
C THR A 94 -0.24 -8.05 -25.02
N SER A 95 -1.16 -7.25 -24.49
CA SER A 95 -2.30 -6.76 -25.28
C SER A 95 -1.90 -5.87 -26.45
N ASP A 96 -0.73 -5.24 -26.38
CA ASP A 96 -0.33 -4.13 -27.24
C ASP A 96 0.74 -4.52 -28.27
N GLY A 97 1.32 -5.71 -28.12
CA GLY A 97 2.34 -6.23 -29.03
C GLY A 97 3.31 -7.19 -28.35
N SER A 98 4.41 -7.45 -29.04
CA SER A 98 5.47 -8.36 -28.60
C SER A 98 6.76 -7.60 -28.36
N ALA A 99 7.53 -8.04 -27.38
CA ALA A 99 8.86 -7.51 -27.12
C ALA A 99 9.77 -8.59 -26.55
N ARG A 100 11.07 -8.34 -26.62
CA ARG A 100 12.10 -9.13 -25.93
C ARG A 100 12.86 -8.26 -24.94
N TYR A 101 13.17 -8.83 -23.78
CA TYR A 101 13.99 -8.23 -22.76
C TYR A 101 15.40 -8.82 -22.86
N ASN A 102 16.38 -7.93 -23.02
CA ASN A 102 17.77 -8.31 -22.98
C ASN A 102 18.33 -8.03 -21.57
N PHE A 103 18.77 -9.08 -20.87
CA PHE A 103 19.25 -8.96 -19.50
C PHE A 103 20.59 -8.21 -19.37
N THR A 104 21.43 -8.24 -20.41
CA THR A 104 22.72 -7.53 -20.42
C THR A 104 22.52 -6.02 -20.45
N PHE A 105 21.61 -5.54 -21.31
CA PHE A 105 21.30 -4.11 -21.43
C PHE A 105 20.17 -3.65 -20.52
N GLN A 106 19.52 -4.57 -19.82
CA GLN A 106 18.35 -4.34 -18.96
C GLN A 106 17.23 -3.56 -19.65
N ARG A 107 16.97 -3.88 -20.93
CA ARG A 107 16.09 -3.09 -21.80
C ARG A 107 15.15 -3.96 -22.64
N TRP A 108 13.95 -3.45 -22.88
CA TRP A 108 12.97 -3.99 -23.80
C TRP A 108 13.20 -3.52 -25.24
N TYR A 109 13.05 -4.43 -26.18
CA TYR A 109 13.06 -4.18 -27.63
C TYR A 109 11.76 -4.69 -28.22
N MET A 110 11.04 -3.81 -28.93
CA MET A 110 9.81 -4.18 -29.63
C MET A 110 10.11 -5.11 -30.79
N GLU A 111 9.26 -6.11 -30.95
CA GLU A 111 9.40 -7.12 -31.99
C GLU A 111 8.05 -7.33 -32.69
N PRO A 112 8.03 -7.51 -34.02
CA PRO A 112 6.80 -7.66 -34.78
C PRO A 112 6.08 -8.98 -34.43
N ASP A 113 6.84 -10.05 -34.18
CA ASP A 113 6.33 -11.40 -33.99
C ASP A 113 6.83 -12.01 -32.68
N PHE A 114 5.96 -12.76 -32.02
CA PHE A 114 6.32 -13.53 -30.83
C PHE A 114 6.75 -14.96 -31.23
N PRO A 115 7.82 -15.53 -30.65
CA PRO A 115 8.29 -16.87 -31.00
C PRO A 115 7.43 -17.96 -30.33
N ASP A 116 6.25 -18.23 -30.88
CA ASP A 116 5.29 -19.21 -30.32
C ASP A 116 5.89 -20.61 -30.08
N SER A 117 6.88 -20.99 -30.88
CA SER A 117 7.58 -22.28 -30.74
C SER A 117 8.32 -22.48 -29.41
N LEU A 118 8.61 -21.40 -28.68
CA LEU A 118 9.31 -21.42 -27.40
C LEU A 118 8.36 -21.51 -26.18
N ILE A 119 7.04 -21.49 -26.40
CA ILE A 119 6.05 -21.54 -25.32
C ILE A 119 6.06 -22.93 -24.66
N ILE A 120 6.02 -22.94 -23.33
CA ILE A 120 5.95 -24.17 -22.54
C ILE A 120 4.65 -24.21 -21.74
N ASN A 121 3.97 -25.36 -21.78
CA ASN A 121 2.90 -25.69 -20.84
C ASN A 121 2.84 -27.21 -20.59
N ASP A 122 3.50 -27.61 -19.52
CA ASP A 122 3.59 -29.00 -19.06
C ASP A 122 2.35 -29.45 -18.28
N TRP A 123 1.45 -28.52 -17.93
CA TRP A 123 0.24 -28.85 -17.18
C TRP A 123 -0.75 -29.63 -18.05
N LYS A 124 -1.19 -30.79 -17.55
CA LYS A 124 -2.23 -31.62 -18.13
C LYS A 124 -3.13 -32.15 -17.02
N THR A 125 -4.38 -31.71 -16.96
CA THR A 125 -5.34 -32.09 -15.90
C THR A 125 -5.43 -33.59 -15.68
N GLY A 126 -5.49 -34.39 -16.76
CA GLY A 126 -5.59 -35.85 -16.66
C GLY A 126 -4.36 -36.55 -16.04
N ARG A 127 -3.20 -35.88 -15.99
CA ARG A 127 -1.99 -36.41 -15.35
C ARG A 127 -2.05 -36.29 -13.82
N PHE A 128 -2.75 -35.29 -13.31
CA PHE A 128 -2.83 -34.99 -11.89
C PHE A 128 -4.27 -35.13 -11.41
N VAL A 129 -4.68 -36.37 -11.17
CA VAL A 129 -6.05 -36.69 -10.73
C VAL A 129 -6.27 -36.27 -9.27
N ASN A 130 -5.26 -36.44 -8.41
CA ASN A 130 -5.30 -36.11 -6.99
C ASN A 130 -4.15 -35.15 -6.63
N ILE A 131 -4.50 -34.00 -6.05
CA ILE A 131 -3.56 -33.02 -5.50
C ILE A 131 -3.99 -32.72 -4.06
N PHE A 132 -3.04 -32.78 -3.12
CA PHE A 132 -3.22 -32.34 -1.75
C PHE A 132 -3.04 -30.82 -1.70
N ALA A 133 -4.16 -30.11 -1.72
CA ALA A 133 -4.19 -28.66 -1.58
C ALA A 133 -3.94 -28.24 -0.11
N PRO A 134 -3.53 -26.98 0.14
CA PRO A 134 -3.36 -26.45 1.49
C PRO A 134 -4.64 -26.54 2.32
N PHE A 135 -4.50 -26.38 3.64
CA PHE A 135 -5.61 -26.47 4.59
C PHE A 135 -6.85 -25.67 4.13
N ARG A 136 -8.02 -26.34 4.17
CA ARG A 136 -9.35 -25.92 3.69
C ARG A 136 -9.53 -25.74 2.18
N TYR A 137 -8.48 -25.81 1.38
CA TYR A 137 -8.61 -25.91 -0.07
C TYR A 137 -8.75 -27.38 -0.48
N PHE A 138 -9.38 -27.62 -1.62
CA PHE A 138 -9.33 -28.93 -2.26
C PHE A 138 -9.20 -28.81 -3.78
N TYR A 139 -8.67 -29.85 -4.39
CA TYR A 139 -8.46 -29.91 -5.83
C TYR A 139 -9.53 -30.79 -6.50
N GLN A 140 -10.06 -30.32 -7.63
CA GLN A 140 -10.95 -31.10 -8.46
C GLN A 140 -10.81 -30.72 -9.94
N ASN A 141 -10.42 -31.69 -10.78
CA ASN A 141 -10.45 -31.58 -12.24
C ASN A 141 -9.79 -30.29 -12.80
N GLY A 142 -8.59 -29.97 -12.35
CA GLY A 142 -7.85 -28.79 -12.81
C GLY A 142 -8.23 -27.48 -12.12
N TYR A 143 -9.07 -27.53 -11.09
CA TYR A 143 -9.44 -26.39 -10.27
C TYR A 143 -9.00 -26.60 -8.83
N ILE A 144 -8.51 -25.53 -8.22
CA ILE A 144 -8.38 -25.40 -6.77
C ILE A 144 -9.65 -24.70 -6.28
N ILE A 145 -10.25 -25.22 -5.23
CA ILE A 145 -11.52 -24.75 -4.69
C ILE A 145 -11.31 -24.32 -3.25
N ASP A 146 -11.75 -23.12 -2.91
CA ASP A 146 -11.65 -22.57 -1.56
C ASP A 146 -12.85 -22.97 -0.68
N PRO A 147 -12.85 -22.60 0.61
CA PRO A 147 -13.94 -22.94 1.55
C PRO A 147 -15.29 -22.34 1.18
N THR A 148 -15.31 -21.32 0.33
CA THR A 148 -16.50 -20.60 -0.14
C THR A 148 -17.03 -21.17 -1.45
N MET A 149 -16.46 -22.30 -1.90
CA MET A 149 -16.76 -22.97 -3.16
C MET A 149 -16.34 -22.19 -4.41
N LYS A 150 -15.51 -21.15 -4.25
CA LYS A 150 -14.94 -20.42 -5.39
C LYS A 150 -13.88 -21.29 -6.07
N LYS A 151 -13.98 -21.38 -7.40
CA LYS A 151 -13.12 -22.22 -8.23
C LYS A 151 -12.04 -21.38 -8.91
N PHE A 152 -10.80 -21.83 -8.79
CA PHE A 152 -9.61 -21.21 -9.37
C PHE A 152 -8.97 -22.19 -10.34
N LYS A 153 -9.01 -21.87 -11.63
CA LYS A 153 -8.49 -22.74 -12.69
C LYS A 153 -6.95 -22.74 -12.66
N ILE A 154 -6.32 -23.91 -12.77
CA ILE A 154 -4.91 -24.02 -13.10
C ILE A 154 -4.75 -23.75 -14.61
N THR A 155 -4.01 -22.70 -14.95
CA THR A 155 -3.93 -22.16 -16.32
C THR A 155 -2.74 -22.70 -17.09
N VAL A 156 -1.62 -22.87 -16.40
CA VAL A 156 -0.32 -23.23 -16.98
C VAL A 156 0.52 -23.94 -15.94
N GLY A 157 1.47 -24.76 -16.38
CA GLY A 157 2.51 -25.26 -15.51
C GLY A 157 3.82 -25.46 -16.25
N TRP A 158 4.92 -25.29 -15.54
CA TRP A 158 6.28 -25.53 -16.01
C TRP A 158 6.95 -26.49 -15.03
N ARG A 159 7.40 -27.64 -15.54
CA ARG A 159 8.08 -28.65 -14.72
C ARG A 159 9.57 -28.37 -14.70
N ASP A 160 10.13 -28.22 -13.51
CA ASP A 160 11.58 -28.23 -13.36
C ASP A 160 12.10 -29.63 -13.68
N ARG A 161 12.98 -29.73 -14.67
CA ARG A 161 13.52 -31.03 -15.10
C ARG A 161 14.60 -31.56 -14.16
N LEU A 162 15.12 -30.71 -13.29
CA LEU A 162 16.19 -31.05 -12.35
C LEU A 162 15.67 -31.40 -10.95
N SER A 163 14.38 -31.23 -10.69
CA SER A 163 13.75 -31.49 -9.39
C SER A 163 12.38 -32.13 -9.54
N ASP A 164 11.76 -32.56 -8.43
CA ASP A 164 10.38 -33.01 -8.43
C ASP A 164 9.37 -31.86 -8.39
N THR A 165 9.80 -30.63 -8.62
CA THR A 165 8.97 -29.43 -8.51
C THR A 165 8.34 -29.04 -9.85
N MET A 166 7.06 -28.71 -9.83
CA MET A 166 6.37 -28.02 -10.91
C MET A 166 5.85 -26.69 -10.41
N PHE A 167 6.15 -25.62 -11.13
CA PHE A 167 5.53 -24.32 -10.90
C PHE A 167 4.25 -24.25 -11.70
N ILE A 168 3.15 -23.83 -11.09
CA ILE A 168 1.86 -23.70 -11.74
C ILE A 168 1.33 -22.27 -11.60
N GLY A 169 0.57 -21.88 -12.62
CA GLY A 169 -0.18 -20.64 -12.63
C GLY A 169 -1.65 -20.93 -12.37
N THR A 170 -2.31 -20.03 -11.64
CA THR A 170 -3.75 -20.11 -11.40
C THR A 170 -4.44 -18.84 -11.86
N TRP A 171 -5.74 -18.95 -12.16
CA TRP A 171 -6.61 -17.81 -12.40
C TRP A 171 -7.27 -17.37 -11.10
N GLY A 172 -6.56 -16.58 -10.29
CA GLY A 172 -7.09 -15.88 -9.12
C GLY A 172 -6.44 -16.21 -7.76
N LEU A 173 -5.58 -17.23 -7.66
CA LEU A 173 -4.74 -17.50 -6.47
C LEU A 173 -3.27 -17.10 -6.67
N GLY A 174 -2.88 -16.75 -7.89
CA GLY A 174 -1.48 -16.48 -8.25
C GLY A 174 -0.66 -17.73 -8.55
N PRO A 175 0.67 -17.59 -8.51
CA PRO A 175 1.61 -18.70 -8.63
C PRO A 175 1.47 -19.71 -7.49
N ALA A 176 1.75 -20.97 -7.80
CA ALA A 176 1.85 -22.03 -6.81
C ALA A 176 2.93 -23.05 -7.21
N MET A 177 3.38 -23.82 -6.24
CA MET A 177 4.35 -24.89 -6.40
C MET A 177 3.68 -26.23 -6.13
N LEU A 178 3.89 -27.21 -7.00
CA LEU A 178 3.41 -28.57 -6.88
C LEU A 178 4.61 -29.51 -6.77
N ASP A 179 4.72 -30.23 -5.66
CA ASP A 179 5.59 -31.40 -5.57
C ASP A 179 4.96 -32.51 -6.43
N THR A 180 5.62 -32.90 -7.52
CA THR A 180 5.09 -33.87 -8.48
C THR A 180 5.18 -35.32 -8.01
N ARG A 181 5.91 -35.59 -6.91
CA ARG A 181 6.04 -36.92 -6.30
C ARG A 181 5.00 -37.13 -5.21
N GLN A 182 4.85 -36.16 -4.31
CA GLN A 182 3.89 -36.20 -3.20
C GLN A 182 2.52 -35.64 -3.58
N THR A 183 2.42 -34.99 -4.74
CA THR A 183 1.24 -34.26 -5.23
C THR A 183 0.73 -33.20 -4.25
N THR A 184 1.64 -32.63 -3.46
CA THR A 184 1.33 -31.56 -2.50
C THR A 184 1.49 -30.19 -3.16
N LEU A 185 0.46 -29.36 -3.02
CA LEU A 185 0.43 -28.00 -3.55
C LEU A 185 0.73 -27.00 -2.44
N THR A 186 1.61 -26.05 -2.74
CA THR A 186 1.92 -24.89 -1.90
C THR A 186 1.60 -23.61 -2.68
N LEU A 187 0.74 -22.76 -2.14
CA LEU A 187 0.46 -21.45 -2.74
C LEU A 187 1.64 -20.51 -2.53
N MET A 188 1.92 -19.66 -3.51
CA MET A 188 3.02 -18.70 -3.45
C MET A 188 2.47 -17.27 -3.58
N PRO A 189 1.83 -16.74 -2.53
CA PRO A 189 1.31 -15.37 -2.54
C PRO A 189 2.46 -14.37 -2.72
N PHE A 190 2.21 -13.33 -3.52
CA PHE A 190 3.16 -12.26 -3.76
C PHE A 190 2.48 -10.99 -4.26
N GLY A 191 2.84 -9.86 -3.68
CA GLY A 191 2.25 -8.55 -3.96
C GLY A 191 0.87 -8.36 -3.30
N PRO A 192 0.19 -7.25 -3.58
CA PRO A 192 -1.12 -6.98 -3.02
C PRO A 192 -2.19 -7.91 -3.60
N TYR A 193 -3.19 -8.24 -2.78
CA TYR A 193 -4.33 -9.06 -3.20
C TYR A 193 -5.10 -8.44 -4.37
N ASN A 194 -5.14 -7.12 -4.49
CA ASN A 194 -5.76 -6.44 -5.62
C ASN A 194 -5.04 -5.13 -5.96
N SER A 195 -5.35 -4.60 -7.14
CA SER A 195 -5.08 -3.21 -7.51
C SER A 195 -5.88 -2.23 -6.64
N ASN A 196 -5.61 -0.94 -6.78
CA ASN A 196 -6.20 0.16 -6.01
C ASN A 196 -5.96 0.01 -4.50
N ILE A 197 -4.72 0.28 -4.09
CA ILE A 197 -4.32 0.22 -2.69
C ILE A 197 -4.84 1.46 -2.00
N SER A 198 -5.90 1.31 -1.22
CA SER A 198 -6.60 2.42 -0.59
C SER A 198 -5.87 2.95 0.64
N ARG A 199 -5.18 2.06 1.35
CA ARG A 199 -4.47 2.40 2.58
C ARG A 199 -3.28 1.47 2.78
N ILE A 200 -2.19 2.01 3.30
CA ILE A 200 -1.02 1.30 3.78
C ILE A 200 -0.76 1.74 5.21
N VAL A 201 -0.61 0.78 6.13
CA VAL A 201 -0.31 1.05 7.53
C VAL A 201 0.82 0.13 7.97
N LYS A 202 1.92 0.71 8.45
CA LYS A 202 3.02 -0.03 9.03
C LYS A 202 2.83 -0.15 10.54
N VAL A 203 2.89 -1.38 11.06
CA VAL A 203 2.83 -1.68 12.51
C VAL A 203 3.91 -2.73 12.81
N GLY A 204 4.93 -2.33 13.56
CA GLY A 204 6.11 -3.16 13.80
C GLY A 204 6.82 -3.57 12.50
N GLU A 205 7.01 -4.88 12.31
CA GLU A 205 7.61 -5.48 11.11
C GLU A 205 6.58 -5.73 9.99
N TYR A 206 5.30 -5.43 10.20
CA TYR A 206 4.24 -5.69 9.23
C TYR A 206 3.76 -4.43 8.52
N ILE A 207 3.53 -4.56 7.22
CA ILE A 207 2.81 -3.57 6.42
C ILE A 207 1.46 -4.15 6.03
N TRP A 208 0.40 -3.53 6.52
CA TRP A 208 -0.98 -3.86 6.20
C TRP A 208 -1.49 -2.99 5.07
N MET A 209 -2.24 -3.59 4.16
CA MET A 209 -2.78 -2.94 2.98
C MET A 209 -4.25 -3.27 2.82
N GLY A 210 -5.05 -2.24 2.56
CA GLY A 210 -6.43 -2.36 2.12
C GLY A 210 -6.58 -2.12 0.64
N THR A 211 -7.62 -2.72 0.08
CA THR A 211 -8.02 -2.50 -1.31
C THR A 211 -9.44 -1.99 -1.35
N ASP A 212 -9.69 -0.90 -2.07
CA ASP A 212 -11.03 -0.35 -2.28
C ASP A 212 -11.55 -0.83 -3.64
N TYR A 213 -11.94 -2.11 -3.70
CA TYR A 213 -12.49 -2.72 -4.91
C TYR A 213 -13.98 -3.00 -4.75
N THR A 214 -14.78 -2.51 -5.70
CA THR A 214 -16.25 -2.60 -5.68
C THR A 214 -16.80 -3.95 -6.16
N ARG A 215 -15.96 -4.84 -6.72
CA ARG A 215 -16.36 -6.20 -7.10
C ARG A 215 -16.06 -7.22 -6.00
N ALA A 216 -16.64 -8.42 -6.14
CA ALA A 216 -16.62 -9.58 -5.24
C ALA A 216 -15.23 -10.20 -4.91
N GLU A 217 -14.14 -9.42 -4.98
CA GLU A 217 -12.80 -9.83 -4.61
C GLU A 217 -12.13 -8.74 -3.76
N ARG A 218 -12.53 -8.68 -2.49
CA ARG A 218 -11.92 -7.82 -1.48
C ARG A 218 -10.97 -8.66 -0.63
N GLY A 219 -9.87 -8.06 -0.18
CA GLY A 219 -8.96 -8.73 0.73
C GLY A 219 -7.99 -7.76 1.38
N LEU A 220 -7.69 -7.98 2.66
CA LEU A 220 -6.57 -7.34 3.32
C LEU A 220 -5.30 -8.09 2.94
N THR A 221 -4.23 -7.34 2.68
CA THR A 221 -2.90 -7.91 2.48
C THR A 221 -2.01 -7.52 3.65
N ARG A 222 -1.23 -8.47 4.16
CA ARG A 222 -0.15 -8.21 5.10
C ARG A 222 1.16 -8.63 4.47
N TYR A 223 2.14 -7.75 4.50
CA TYR A 223 3.51 -8.01 4.12
C TYR A 223 4.41 -8.00 5.35
N ASP A 224 5.17 -9.06 5.56
CA ASP A 224 6.19 -9.15 6.59
C ASP A 224 7.52 -8.64 6.01
N THR A 225 7.99 -7.50 6.53
CA THR A 225 9.21 -6.83 6.05
C THR A 225 10.50 -7.59 6.37
N LYS A 226 10.46 -8.55 7.30
CA LYS A 226 11.61 -9.34 7.72
C LYS A 226 11.75 -10.62 6.91
N THR A 227 10.64 -11.33 6.70
CA THR A 227 10.62 -12.60 5.97
C THR A 227 10.38 -12.42 4.46
N GLY A 228 9.77 -11.29 4.06
CA GLY A 228 9.33 -11.06 2.70
C GLY A 228 8.04 -11.78 2.35
N GLU A 229 7.34 -12.36 3.33
CA GLU A 229 6.12 -13.12 3.11
C GLU A 229 4.89 -12.23 2.94
N TRP A 230 4.05 -12.61 1.98
CA TRP A 230 2.76 -11.97 1.71
C TRP A 230 1.63 -12.88 2.19
N THR A 231 0.69 -12.32 2.95
CA THR A 231 -0.50 -13.04 3.44
C THR A 231 -1.77 -12.31 3.02
N TYR A 232 -2.75 -13.07 2.54
CA TYR A 232 -4.08 -12.54 2.19
C TYR A 232 -5.12 -12.94 3.22
N PHE A 233 -5.98 -12.00 3.60
CA PHE A 233 -7.14 -12.24 4.44
C PHE A 233 -8.39 -11.85 3.65
N GLN A 234 -9.23 -12.84 3.33
CA GLN A 234 -10.47 -12.64 2.56
C GLN A 234 -11.68 -12.73 3.49
N PRO A 235 -12.56 -11.71 3.53
CA PRO A 235 -13.76 -11.70 4.35
C PRO A 235 -14.60 -12.97 4.24
N GLU A 236 -14.73 -13.52 3.04
CA GLU A 236 -15.57 -14.68 2.76
C GLU A 236 -14.99 -15.98 3.35
N SER A 237 -13.67 -16.03 3.58
CA SER A 237 -12.96 -17.21 4.08
C SER A 237 -12.64 -17.17 5.59
N GLN A 238 -12.77 -15.99 6.20
CA GLN A 238 -12.34 -15.70 7.56
C GLN A 238 -13.53 -15.27 8.41
N PHE A 239 -13.84 -16.05 9.44
CA PHE A 239 -14.90 -15.70 10.38
C PHE A 239 -14.60 -14.35 11.04
N ASP A 240 -15.61 -13.48 11.12
CA ASP A 240 -15.55 -12.12 11.69
C ASP A 240 -14.65 -11.09 10.99
N LEU A 241 -14.11 -11.40 9.80
CA LEU A 241 -13.53 -10.39 8.90
C LEU A 241 -14.65 -9.79 8.04
N THR A 242 -15.16 -8.62 8.40
CA THR A 242 -16.37 -8.05 7.79
C THR A 242 -16.08 -7.14 6.59
N ASP A 243 -14.88 -6.59 6.49
CA ASP A 243 -14.49 -5.68 5.42
C ASP A 243 -12.96 -5.70 5.18
N ALA A 244 -12.56 -5.29 3.98
CA ALA A 244 -11.17 -5.19 3.54
C ALA A 244 -10.79 -3.78 3.05
N ALA A 245 -11.72 -2.81 3.12
CA ALA A 245 -11.42 -1.40 2.93
C ALA A 245 -10.73 -0.83 4.17
N LEU A 246 -9.43 -1.14 4.31
CA LEU A 246 -8.59 -0.72 5.43
C LEU A 246 -8.53 0.80 5.55
N VAL A 247 -8.55 1.28 6.80
CA VAL A 247 -8.43 2.70 7.14
C VAL A 247 -7.30 2.93 8.15
N SER A 248 -7.21 2.10 9.19
CA SER A 248 -6.14 2.20 10.18
C SER A 248 -5.83 0.84 10.80
N VAL A 249 -4.58 0.66 11.24
CA VAL A 249 -4.15 -0.48 12.07
C VAL A 249 -3.31 0.08 13.21
N ILE A 250 -3.63 -0.31 14.44
CA ILE A 250 -2.83 0.02 15.62
C ILE A 250 -2.61 -1.21 16.48
N GLU A 251 -1.49 -1.23 17.20
CA GLU A 251 -1.24 -2.21 18.25
C GLU A 251 -1.55 -1.59 19.61
N SER A 252 -2.36 -2.25 20.42
CA SER A 252 -2.68 -1.82 21.78
C SER A 252 -3.09 -3.02 22.65
N ASP A 253 -2.61 -3.08 23.89
CA ASP A 253 -2.83 -4.20 24.83
C ASP A 253 -2.60 -5.59 24.21
N SER A 254 -1.52 -5.78 23.45
CA SER A 254 -1.19 -7.03 22.75
C SER A 254 -2.25 -7.50 21.73
N ASN A 255 -3.10 -6.58 21.25
CA ASN A 255 -4.06 -6.83 20.18
C ASN A 255 -3.76 -5.90 19.00
N LEU A 256 -4.04 -6.39 17.80
CA LEU A 256 -4.08 -5.56 16.61
C LEU A 256 -5.51 -5.10 16.38
N TRP A 257 -5.73 -3.79 16.41
CA TRP A 257 -7.01 -3.17 16.10
C TRP A 257 -6.99 -2.67 14.67
N ILE A 258 -7.98 -3.10 13.90
CA ILE A 258 -8.08 -2.85 12.46
C ILE A 258 -9.38 -2.08 12.22
N GLY A 259 -9.24 -0.82 11.82
CA GLY A 259 -10.34 0.04 11.41
C GLY A 259 -10.58 -0.12 9.91
N THR A 260 -11.82 -0.36 9.52
CA THR A 260 -12.26 -0.41 8.12
C THR A 260 -13.38 0.57 7.87
N ARG A 261 -13.73 0.80 6.60
CA ARG A 261 -14.86 1.67 6.25
C ARG A 261 -16.22 1.15 6.75
N ASN A 262 -16.32 -0.13 7.09
CA ASN A 262 -17.54 -0.77 7.59
C ASN A 262 -17.33 -1.45 8.95
N GLY A 263 -16.60 -0.80 9.86
CA GLY A 263 -16.50 -1.21 11.25
C GLY A 263 -15.09 -1.52 11.75
N LEU A 264 -15.04 -1.88 13.04
CA LEU A 264 -13.80 -2.12 13.77
C LEU A 264 -13.63 -3.62 14.00
N MET A 265 -12.40 -4.10 13.82
CA MET A 265 -12.04 -5.48 14.09
C MET A 265 -10.84 -5.55 15.02
N ARG A 266 -10.75 -6.63 15.76
CA ARG A 266 -9.60 -6.98 16.58
C ARG A 266 -9.05 -8.31 16.10
N LEU A 267 -7.75 -8.34 15.80
CA LEU A 267 -6.99 -9.54 15.50
C LEU A 267 -6.19 -9.93 16.76
N ASP A 268 -6.47 -11.13 17.26
CA ASP A 268 -5.75 -11.68 18.40
C ASP A 268 -4.42 -12.35 17.99
N ASN A 269 -3.60 -12.67 18.99
CA ASN A 269 -2.30 -13.31 18.78
C ASN A 269 -2.37 -14.75 18.22
N ARG A 270 -3.58 -15.34 18.13
CA ARG A 270 -3.83 -16.66 17.52
C ARG A 270 -4.33 -16.54 16.08
N GLY A 271 -4.46 -15.33 15.54
CA GLY A 271 -4.96 -15.07 14.19
C GLY A 271 -6.49 -15.03 14.08
N GLY A 272 -7.21 -14.99 15.21
CA GLY A 272 -8.66 -14.86 15.26
C GLY A 272 -9.10 -13.41 15.12
N PHE A 273 -10.06 -13.15 14.22
CA PHE A 273 -10.73 -11.85 14.10
C PHE A 273 -11.95 -11.81 15.01
N LYS A 274 -12.25 -10.62 15.54
CA LYS A 274 -13.48 -10.31 16.26
C LYS A 274 -14.01 -8.95 15.82
N SER A 275 -15.26 -8.88 15.39
CA SER A 275 -15.90 -7.66 14.90
C SER A 275 -16.63 -6.88 15.98
N TYR A 276 -16.55 -5.55 15.88
CA TYR A 276 -17.20 -4.56 16.74
C TYR A 276 -18.01 -3.61 15.82
N ASP A 277 -19.32 -3.59 16.03
CA ASP A 277 -20.29 -2.77 15.29
C ASP A 277 -20.89 -1.68 16.19
N THR A 278 -21.90 -0.97 15.68
CA THR A 278 -22.59 0.09 16.44
C THR A 278 -23.32 -0.42 17.68
N PHE A 279 -23.77 -1.69 17.67
CA PHE A 279 -24.35 -2.35 18.84
C PHE A 279 -23.30 -2.78 19.88
N LYS A 280 -22.02 -2.80 19.49
CA LYS A 280 -20.87 -3.13 20.35
C LYS A 280 -19.98 -1.92 20.69
N GLY A 281 -20.54 -0.70 20.62
CA GLY A 281 -19.90 0.52 21.15
C GLY A 281 -19.13 1.38 20.14
N VAL A 282 -19.25 1.11 18.83
CA VAL A 282 -18.70 1.98 17.79
C VAL A 282 -19.74 3.06 17.40
N PRO A 283 -19.41 4.36 17.34
CA PRO A 283 -20.39 5.44 17.16
C PRO A 283 -20.92 5.54 15.71
N SER A 284 -20.17 5.00 14.75
CA SER A 284 -20.55 4.97 13.33
C SER A 284 -19.78 3.87 12.61
N GLU A 285 -20.39 3.27 11.58
CA GLU A 285 -19.75 2.26 10.74
C GLU A 285 -18.59 2.86 9.91
N LYS A 286 -18.62 4.16 9.62
CA LYS A 286 -17.58 4.85 8.84
C LYS A 286 -16.44 5.36 9.72
N ILE A 287 -15.49 4.47 9.99
CA ILE A 287 -14.24 4.80 10.69
C ILE A 287 -13.29 5.53 9.73
N ASN A 288 -12.69 6.61 10.21
CA ASN A 288 -11.69 7.41 9.47
C ASN A 288 -10.27 7.21 10.01
N CYS A 289 -10.12 6.92 11.31
CA CYS A 289 -8.83 6.80 11.96
C CYS A 289 -8.95 6.10 13.33
N LEU A 290 -7.82 5.60 13.83
CA LEU A 290 -7.69 4.97 15.15
C LEU A 290 -6.42 5.47 15.82
N ALA A 291 -6.45 5.64 17.15
CA ALA A 291 -5.26 5.89 17.96
C ALA A 291 -5.32 5.16 19.31
N GLY A 292 -4.23 4.49 19.70
CA GLY A 292 -4.10 3.89 21.03
C GLY A 292 -3.53 4.91 22.01
N PHE A 293 -4.25 5.22 23.08
CA PHE A 293 -3.82 6.22 24.06
C PHE A 293 -4.44 5.96 25.44
N GLY A 294 -3.64 6.02 26.51
CA GLY A 294 -4.13 5.94 27.89
C GLY A 294 -4.93 4.68 28.25
N GLY A 295 -4.62 3.52 27.66
CA GLY A 295 -5.37 2.27 27.88
C GLY A 295 -6.67 2.15 27.06
N PHE A 296 -6.89 3.07 26.12
CA PHE A 296 -8.04 3.10 25.24
C PHE A 296 -7.61 3.07 23.77
N ILE A 297 -8.53 2.63 22.93
CA ILE A 297 -8.50 2.92 21.50
C ILE A 297 -9.50 4.03 21.23
N TYR A 298 -9.03 5.12 20.64
CA TYR A 298 -9.86 6.20 20.17
C TYR A 298 -10.21 5.95 18.71
N ILE A 299 -11.48 6.16 18.38
CA ILE A 299 -12.07 5.84 17.07
C ILE A 299 -12.64 7.13 16.51
N GLY A 300 -11.95 7.69 15.52
CA GLY A 300 -12.42 8.85 14.78
C GLY A 300 -13.34 8.40 13.65
N THR A 301 -14.51 9.01 13.57
CA THR A 301 -15.52 8.68 12.56
C THR A 301 -16.00 9.93 11.83
N GLY A 302 -16.78 9.71 10.76
CA GLY A 302 -17.46 10.80 10.06
C GLY A 302 -18.59 11.48 10.85
N ARG A 303 -18.88 11.07 12.08
CA ARG A 303 -19.93 11.66 12.94
C ARG A 303 -19.47 11.90 14.38
N GLY A 304 -18.15 11.85 14.61
CA GLY A 304 -17.55 12.19 15.89
C GLY A 304 -16.50 11.19 16.35
N LEU A 305 -16.18 11.28 17.64
CA LEU A 305 -15.12 10.53 18.30
C LEU A 305 -15.73 9.59 19.34
N SER A 306 -15.26 8.36 19.41
CA SER A 306 -15.48 7.48 20.56
C SER A 306 -14.17 6.88 21.06
N ALA A 307 -14.26 6.12 22.14
CA ALA A 307 -13.19 5.27 22.60
C ALA A 307 -13.72 3.95 23.17
N LEU A 308 -12.91 2.91 23.10
CA LEU A 308 -13.16 1.62 23.74
C LEU A 308 -11.93 1.24 24.58
N PRO A 309 -12.08 0.41 25.63
CA PRO A 309 -10.94 -0.19 26.32
C PRO A 309 -10.03 -0.92 25.31
N ALA A 310 -8.73 -0.69 25.38
CA ALA A 310 -7.77 -1.34 24.47
C ALA A 310 -7.72 -2.87 24.63
N SER A 311 -8.10 -3.38 25.80
CA SER A 311 -8.34 -4.80 26.06
C SER A 311 -9.48 -5.40 25.22
N GLY A 312 -10.39 -4.58 24.71
CA GLY A 312 -11.58 -4.98 23.96
C GLY A 312 -12.67 -5.64 24.82
N ILE A 313 -12.54 -5.59 26.14
CA ILE A 313 -13.51 -6.08 27.11
C ILE A 313 -14.35 -4.89 27.59
N ILE A 314 -15.63 -4.86 27.21
CA ILE A 314 -16.59 -3.86 27.67
C ILE A 314 -17.30 -4.46 28.89
N ASN A 315 -16.84 -4.11 30.10
CA ASN A 315 -17.30 -4.73 31.34
C ASN A 315 -18.69 -4.26 31.82
N ASP A 316 -19.20 -3.11 31.34
CA ASP A 316 -20.52 -2.60 31.74
C ASP A 316 -21.05 -1.54 30.74
N SER A 317 -22.38 -1.48 30.63
CA SER A 317 -23.20 -0.44 29.99
C SER A 317 -22.99 0.98 30.54
N THR A 318 -22.32 1.13 31.68
CA THR A 318 -22.02 2.43 32.32
C THR A 318 -20.66 3.03 31.94
N TYR A 319 -19.92 2.39 31.03
CA TYR A 319 -18.60 2.85 30.61
C TYR A 319 -18.66 4.31 30.10
N LYS A 320 -18.02 5.22 30.85
CA LYS A 320 -17.87 6.63 30.47
C LYS A 320 -16.55 6.83 29.77
N LEU A 321 -16.61 7.49 28.62
CA LEU A 321 -15.45 7.85 27.84
C LEU A 321 -14.48 8.73 28.64
N PRO A 322 -13.17 8.58 28.45
CA PRO A 322 -12.16 9.33 29.19
C PRO A 322 -12.05 10.81 28.77
N LEU A 323 -12.96 11.33 27.93
CA LEU A 323 -12.89 12.72 27.43
C LEU A 323 -13.86 13.64 28.18
N PRO A 324 -13.43 14.85 28.57
CA PRO A 324 -14.20 15.75 29.44
C PRO A 324 -15.49 16.32 28.84
N SER A 325 -15.74 16.20 27.53
CA SER A 325 -16.95 16.71 26.87
C SER A 325 -17.21 16.06 25.51
N MET A 326 -18.01 15.01 25.47
CA MET A 326 -18.44 14.31 24.23
C MET A 326 -19.08 15.22 23.17
N ASN A 327 -19.90 16.19 23.62
CA ASN A 327 -20.73 17.00 22.71
C ASN A 327 -19.94 17.84 21.71
N ILE A 328 -18.68 18.15 21.98
CA ILE A 328 -17.91 19.00 21.06
C ILE A 328 -17.61 18.27 19.75
N PHE A 329 -17.46 16.94 19.77
CA PHE A 329 -17.17 16.16 18.55
C PHE A 329 -18.43 15.57 17.94
N GLU A 330 -19.59 15.77 18.55
CA GLU A 330 -20.85 15.26 18.03
C GLU A 330 -21.14 15.89 16.66
N ASN A 331 -21.38 15.04 15.65
CA ASN A 331 -21.58 15.45 14.25
C ASN A 331 -20.38 16.16 13.60
N GLN A 332 -19.19 16.12 14.19
CA GLN A 332 -17.94 16.54 13.53
C GLN A 332 -17.30 15.37 12.78
N ILE A 333 -16.59 15.67 11.69
CA ILE A 333 -15.79 14.67 10.99
C ILE A 333 -14.41 14.65 11.65
N VAL A 334 -14.07 13.54 12.29
CA VAL A 334 -12.71 13.31 12.77
C VAL A 334 -11.91 12.74 11.61
N ASN A 335 -10.97 13.52 11.08
CA ASN A 335 -10.16 13.15 9.92
C ASN A 335 -9.02 12.23 10.32
N ASP A 336 -8.30 12.59 11.39
CA ASP A 336 -7.14 11.81 11.85
C ASP A 336 -6.92 11.94 13.36
N LEU A 337 -6.26 10.92 13.93
CA LEU A 337 -5.94 10.83 15.35
C LEU A 337 -4.47 10.41 15.50
N LEU A 338 -3.75 11.09 16.39
CA LEU A 338 -2.36 10.76 16.67
C LEU A 338 -2.09 10.79 18.17
N ALA A 339 -1.70 9.65 18.73
CA ALA A 339 -1.10 9.58 20.06
C ALA A 339 0.40 9.87 19.94
N TYR A 340 0.86 10.98 20.50
CA TYR A 340 2.26 11.40 20.41
C TYR A 340 2.64 12.26 21.62
N ASP A 341 3.85 12.06 22.15
CA ASP A 341 4.37 12.81 23.31
C ASP A 341 3.38 12.94 24.49
N ASN A 342 2.80 11.80 24.89
CA ASN A 342 1.82 11.69 25.99
C ASN A 342 0.54 12.55 25.80
N LYS A 343 0.21 12.91 24.56
CA LYS A 343 -1.04 13.58 24.20
C LYS A 343 -1.73 12.86 23.06
N LEU A 344 -3.04 13.05 22.98
CA LEU A 344 -3.83 12.68 21.82
C LEU A 344 -4.14 13.94 21.02
N TYR A 345 -3.66 13.99 19.78
CA TYR A 345 -4.00 15.02 18.81
C TYR A 345 -5.16 14.56 17.95
N ILE A 346 -6.11 15.47 17.72
CA ILE A 346 -7.37 15.20 17.05
C ILE A 346 -7.54 16.23 15.94
N ALA A 347 -7.47 15.80 14.69
CA ALA A 347 -7.74 16.65 13.54
C ALA A 347 -9.18 16.45 13.08
N THR A 348 -9.95 17.55 13.05
CA THR A 348 -11.33 17.55 12.53
C THR A 348 -11.44 18.39 11.27
N ASP A 349 -12.64 18.45 10.70
CA ASP A 349 -12.99 19.34 9.58
C ASP A 349 -13.25 20.80 10.02
N GLN A 350 -13.16 21.08 11.33
CA GLN A 350 -13.44 22.41 11.90
C GLN A 350 -12.25 22.98 12.68
N ALA A 351 -11.49 22.14 13.41
CA ALA A 351 -10.35 22.59 14.19
C ALA A 351 -9.39 21.42 14.51
N VAL A 352 -8.24 21.74 15.08
CA VAL A 352 -7.31 20.75 15.64
C VAL A 352 -7.36 20.84 17.17
N PHE A 353 -7.38 19.70 17.85
CA PHE A 353 -7.37 19.64 19.31
C PHE A 353 -6.20 18.80 19.83
N SER A 354 -5.80 19.09 21.06
CA SER A 354 -4.88 18.28 21.84
C SER A 354 -5.53 17.90 23.18
N TYR A 355 -5.45 16.63 23.53
CA TYR A 355 -5.95 16.07 24.78
C TYR A 355 -4.78 15.52 25.60
N ASP A 356 -4.67 16.03 26.82
CA ASP A 356 -3.67 15.62 27.80
C ASP A 356 -4.36 14.76 28.87
N ALA A 357 -3.98 13.48 28.94
CA ALA A 357 -4.63 12.51 29.83
C ALA A 357 -4.31 12.74 31.31
N ASP A 358 -3.14 13.33 31.63
CA ASP A 358 -2.73 13.55 33.02
C ASP A 358 -3.51 14.71 33.63
N SER A 359 -3.66 15.80 32.88
CA SER A 359 -4.42 16.98 33.30
C SER A 359 -5.92 16.88 32.98
N LEU A 360 -6.34 15.88 32.20
CA LEU A 360 -7.70 15.70 31.68
C LEU A 360 -8.19 16.95 30.93
N ARG A 361 -7.30 17.64 30.23
CA ARG A 361 -7.60 18.88 29.52
C ARG A 361 -7.58 18.67 28.03
N LEU A 362 -8.68 19.06 27.39
CA LEU A 362 -8.75 19.25 25.96
C LEU A 362 -8.51 20.73 25.64
N ARG A 363 -7.69 21.01 24.63
CA ARG A 363 -7.42 22.36 24.13
C ARG A 363 -7.48 22.37 22.61
N GLU A 364 -8.08 23.40 22.05
CA GLU A 364 -7.89 23.74 20.65
C GLU A 364 -6.42 24.12 20.44
N LEU A 365 -5.84 23.60 19.37
CA LEU A 365 -4.46 23.84 18.96
C LEU A 365 -4.49 24.63 17.66
N ASP A 366 -3.90 25.82 17.69
CA ASP A 366 -3.72 26.64 16.52
C ASP A 366 -2.31 27.23 16.49
N THR A 367 -1.90 27.69 15.32
CA THR A 367 -0.65 28.44 15.14
C THR A 367 -0.87 29.93 15.37
N PRO A 368 0.19 30.71 15.63
CA PRO A 368 0.07 32.17 15.70
C PRO A 368 -0.53 32.83 14.45
N ALA A 369 -0.42 32.16 13.29
CA ALA A 369 -0.96 32.64 12.02
C ALA A 369 -2.42 32.19 11.76
N GLY A 370 -2.98 31.30 12.59
CA GLY A 370 -4.33 30.77 12.42
C GLY A 370 -4.45 29.62 11.41
N ASP A 371 -3.33 28.99 11.03
CA ASP A 371 -3.28 28.00 9.94
C ASP A 371 -4.09 26.72 10.23
N LEU A 372 -4.42 26.42 11.50
CA LEU A 372 -5.16 25.21 11.90
C LEU A 372 -6.62 25.49 12.29
N ALA A 373 -7.06 26.75 12.22
CA ALA A 373 -8.43 27.16 12.54
C ALA A 373 -9.51 26.57 11.62
N ALA A 374 -9.11 26.01 10.47
CA ALA A 374 -10.00 25.28 9.54
C ALA A 374 -9.88 23.75 9.70
N GLY A 375 -9.17 23.28 10.72
CA GLY A 375 -8.88 21.86 10.92
C GLY A 375 -7.76 21.32 10.04
N ALA A 376 -7.60 20.00 10.07
CA ALA A 376 -6.57 19.29 9.32
C ALA A 376 -7.10 17.95 8.80
N THR A 377 -6.50 17.46 7.73
CA THR A 377 -6.91 16.20 7.07
C THR A 377 -6.07 15.00 7.50
N ALA A 378 -4.84 15.23 7.93
CA ALA A 378 -3.92 14.20 8.43
C ALA A 378 -2.94 14.79 9.45
N ILE A 379 -2.51 13.96 10.39
CA ILE A 379 -1.52 14.33 11.41
C ILE A 379 -0.36 13.34 11.39
N PHE A 380 0.86 13.83 11.51
CA PHE A 380 2.04 12.99 11.68
C PHE A 380 2.97 13.56 12.75
N GLY A 381 3.62 12.69 13.52
CA GLY A 381 4.55 13.08 14.59
C GLY A 381 5.95 12.55 14.33
N HIS A 382 6.96 13.44 14.39
CA HIS A 382 8.36 13.05 14.24
C HIS A 382 9.30 14.01 14.98
N LYS A 383 10.27 13.47 15.73
CA LYS A 383 11.28 14.22 16.51
C LYS A 383 10.79 15.54 17.15
N LYS A 384 9.77 15.45 18.02
CA LYS A 384 9.20 16.59 18.74
C LYS A 384 8.54 17.65 17.84
N LYS A 385 8.14 17.26 16.63
CA LYS A 385 7.36 18.07 15.71
C LYS A 385 6.09 17.34 15.33
N LEU A 386 5.05 18.12 15.12
CA LEU A 386 3.79 17.70 14.55
C LEU A 386 3.67 18.29 13.16
N PHE A 387 3.10 17.51 12.26
CA PHE A 387 2.87 17.87 10.88
C PHE A 387 1.37 17.73 10.65
N PHE A 388 0.74 18.78 10.15
CA PHE A 388 -0.70 18.83 9.88
C PHE A 388 -0.92 19.10 8.41
N ALA A 389 -1.59 18.18 7.73
CA ALA A 389 -2.00 18.38 6.34
C ALA A 389 -3.23 19.27 6.29
N ILE A 390 -3.14 20.38 5.57
CA ILE A 390 -4.22 21.33 5.35
C ILE A 390 -4.42 21.54 3.84
N SER A 391 -5.49 22.24 3.44
CA SER A 391 -5.90 22.35 2.03
C SER A 391 -4.81 22.87 1.08
N TYR A 392 -3.87 23.68 1.57
CA TYR A 392 -2.85 24.34 0.76
C TYR A 392 -1.40 23.96 1.11
N GLY A 393 -1.19 22.97 1.98
CA GLY A 393 0.16 22.53 2.36
C GLY A 393 0.21 21.72 3.64
N VAL A 394 1.38 21.71 4.27
CA VAL A 394 1.63 21.04 5.55
C VAL A 394 2.16 22.05 6.56
N VAL A 395 1.45 22.22 7.67
CA VAL A 395 1.88 23.04 8.79
C VAL A 395 2.76 22.20 9.71
N ILE A 396 3.96 22.66 9.97
CA ILE A 396 4.95 22.01 10.84
C ILE A 396 4.99 22.80 12.14
N VAL A 397 4.62 22.16 13.24
CA VAL A 397 4.47 22.80 14.56
C VAL A 397 5.38 22.10 15.55
N ASP A 398 6.15 22.86 16.33
CA ASP A 398 6.87 22.29 17.48
C ASP A 398 5.87 21.89 18.58
N LEU A 399 6.18 20.89 19.41
CA LEU A 399 5.25 20.38 20.43
C LEU A 399 4.72 21.44 21.42
N ASP A 400 5.50 22.50 21.65
CA ASP A 400 5.11 23.61 22.52
C ASP A 400 4.07 24.55 21.87
N GLY A 401 3.76 24.37 20.58
CA GLY A 401 2.80 25.16 19.81
C GLY A 401 3.27 26.58 19.46
N ASN A 402 4.41 27.02 19.99
CA ASN A 402 4.88 28.40 19.89
C ASN A 402 5.58 28.73 18.55
N SER A 403 5.94 27.71 17.79
CA SER A 403 6.69 27.83 16.55
C SER A 403 6.01 26.98 15.48
N ALA A 404 5.73 27.61 14.35
CA ALA A 404 5.08 26.99 13.21
C ALA A 404 5.75 27.42 11.90
N LYS A 405 5.84 26.49 10.95
CA LYS A 405 6.31 26.72 9.59
C LYS A 405 5.35 26.08 8.61
N LEU A 406 4.89 26.85 7.63
CA LEU A 406 4.11 26.33 6.51
C LEU A 406 5.05 25.80 5.42
N ALA A 407 4.97 24.49 5.16
CA ALA A 407 5.50 23.87 3.95
C ALA A 407 4.39 23.88 2.90
N SER A 408 4.53 24.71 1.86
CA SER A 408 3.54 24.81 0.79
C SER A 408 4.18 24.83 -0.59
N ALA A 409 3.38 24.51 -1.60
CA ALA A 409 3.72 24.70 -3.00
C ALA A 409 2.59 25.48 -3.68
N PRO A 410 2.65 26.83 -3.71
CA PRO A 410 1.57 27.67 -4.24
C PRO A 410 1.15 27.36 -5.68
N ALA A 411 2.06 26.78 -6.48
CA ALA A 411 1.75 26.32 -7.84
C ALA A 411 0.69 25.20 -7.89
N TYR A 412 0.47 24.49 -6.78
CA TYR A 412 -0.39 23.31 -6.68
C TYR A 412 -1.51 23.44 -5.63
N SER A 413 -1.47 24.46 -4.78
CA SER A 413 -2.29 24.58 -3.57
C SER A 413 -3.80 24.52 -3.78
N GLU A 414 -4.29 24.87 -4.98
CA GLU A 414 -5.72 24.82 -5.32
C GLU A 414 -6.11 23.56 -6.12
N ARG A 415 -5.14 22.72 -6.49
CA ARG A 415 -5.34 21.60 -7.43
C ARG A 415 -5.25 20.24 -6.75
N TRP A 416 -4.52 20.14 -5.66
CA TRP A 416 -4.31 18.91 -4.95
C TRP A 416 -5.25 18.75 -3.76
N GLN A 417 -5.50 17.50 -3.38
CA GLN A 417 -5.97 17.16 -2.05
C GLN A 417 -4.90 16.27 -1.43
N ILE A 418 -4.52 16.56 -0.19
CA ILE A 418 -3.55 15.75 0.55
C ILE A 418 -4.32 14.65 1.28
N ASN A 419 -4.05 13.41 0.90
CA ASN A 419 -4.72 12.22 1.47
C ASN A 419 -4.01 11.71 2.73
N GLN A 420 -2.68 11.84 2.78
CA GLN A 420 -1.87 11.43 3.91
C GLN A 420 -0.51 12.13 3.86
N ILE A 421 0.10 12.33 5.03
CA ILE A 421 1.46 12.81 5.17
C ILE A 421 2.31 11.86 6.01
N VAL A 422 3.59 11.78 5.69
CA VAL A 422 4.63 11.15 6.50
C VAL A 422 5.87 12.02 6.45
N ALA A 423 6.67 12.02 7.51
CA ALA A 423 7.87 12.85 7.59
C ALA A 423 9.05 12.08 8.18
N ASP A 424 10.25 12.49 7.80
CA ASP A 424 11.52 12.09 8.41
C ASP A 424 12.35 13.33 8.77
N ASP A 425 13.65 13.14 9.01
CA ASP A 425 14.57 14.21 9.39
C ASP A 425 14.80 15.26 8.29
N ASN A 426 14.65 14.84 7.04
CA ASN A 426 15.03 15.60 5.85
C ASN A 426 13.80 16.03 5.05
N PHE A 427 12.75 15.21 5.02
CA PHE A 427 11.64 15.37 4.10
C PHE A 427 10.28 15.26 4.77
N VAL A 428 9.34 16.05 4.24
CA VAL A 428 7.90 15.78 4.35
C VAL A 428 7.45 15.19 3.02
N TRP A 429 6.74 14.08 3.08
CA TRP A 429 6.12 13.43 1.95
C TRP A 429 4.61 13.54 2.07
N SER A 430 3.93 13.85 0.97
CA SER A 430 2.48 13.96 0.92
C SER A 430 1.92 13.16 -0.23
N ALA A 431 1.00 12.25 0.08
CA ALA A 431 0.18 11.56 -0.90
C ALA A 431 -0.90 12.53 -1.37
N THR A 432 -0.94 12.82 -2.67
CA THR A 432 -1.91 13.75 -3.22
C THR A 432 -2.66 13.18 -4.41
N THR A 433 -3.75 13.85 -4.79
CA THR A 433 -4.54 13.51 -5.99
C THR A 433 -3.82 13.77 -7.32
N ILE A 434 -2.70 14.51 -7.30
CA ILE A 434 -1.95 14.90 -8.51
C ILE A 434 -0.50 14.40 -8.55
N GLY A 435 -0.06 13.67 -7.52
CA GLY A 435 1.26 13.06 -7.46
C GLY A 435 1.73 12.81 -6.04
N LEU A 436 2.97 12.34 -5.91
CA LEU A 436 3.67 12.29 -4.62
C LEU A 436 4.47 13.58 -4.46
N TRP A 437 4.11 14.40 -3.48
CA TRP A 437 4.83 15.63 -3.19
C TRP A 437 5.91 15.40 -2.14
N ARG A 438 7.10 15.94 -2.39
CA ARG A 438 8.23 15.94 -1.46
C ARG A 438 8.61 17.37 -1.13
N TYR A 439 8.79 17.67 0.14
CA TYR A 439 9.29 18.95 0.64
C TYR A 439 10.53 18.73 1.51
N LYS A 440 11.64 19.40 1.20
CA LYS A 440 12.90 19.32 1.95
C LYS A 440 12.89 20.31 3.11
N LEU A 441 13.06 19.79 4.32
CA LEU A 441 12.97 20.58 5.56
C LEU A 441 14.08 21.62 5.67
N ALA A 442 15.27 21.31 5.16
CA ALA A 442 16.47 22.13 5.28
C ALA A 442 16.39 23.47 4.54
N ASP A 443 15.90 23.47 3.29
CA ASP A 443 15.90 24.65 2.42
C ASP A 443 14.50 25.01 1.87
N GLY A 444 13.51 24.15 2.10
CA GLY A 444 12.15 24.33 1.61
C GLY A 444 11.96 24.03 0.12
N SER A 445 12.96 23.47 -0.56
CA SER A 445 12.80 22.98 -1.92
C SER A 445 11.77 21.87 -1.97
N SER A 446 11.01 21.79 -3.06
CA SER A 446 9.99 20.75 -3.22
C SER A 446 9.96 20.20 -4.64
N TYR A 447 9.45 18.97 -4.76
CA TYR A 447 9.30 18.26 -6.02
C TYR A 447 7.99 17.48 -6.03
N LEU A 448 7.30 17.45 -7.17
CA LEU A 448 6.08 16.68 -7.36
C LEU A 448 6.37 15.54 -8.34
N TYR A 449 6.40 14.32 -7.83
CA TYR A 449 6.52 13.12 -8.64
C TYR A 449 5.17 12.77 -9.27
N THR A 450 5.19 12.48 -10.57
CA THR A 450 4.02 12.21 -11.41
C THR A 450 4.23 10.96 -12.26
N VAL A 451 3.26 10.63 -13.12
CA VAL A 451 3.41 9.61 -14.16
C VAL A 451 4.58 9.88 -15.10
N ALA A 452 4.98 11.14 -15.28
CA ALA A 452 6.15 11.50 -16.09
C ALA A 452 7.47 11.06 -15.44
N ASP A 453 7.47 10.89 -14.12
CA ASP A 453 8.61 10.40 -13.33
C ASP A 453 8.59 8.87 -13.15
N GLY A 454 7.58 8.19 -13.69
CA GLY A 454 7.45 6.72 -13.64
C GLY A 454 6.39 6.20 -12.66
N LEU A 455 5.61 7.06 -11.99
CA LEU A 455 4.48 6.59 -11.19
C LEU A 455 3.41 5.91 -12.08
N PRO A 456 2.73 4.87 -11.60
CA PRO A 456 1.63 4.23 -12.35
C PRO A 456 0.42 5.16 -12.56
N THR A 457 0.23 6.07 -11.63
CA THR A 457 -0.88 7.03 -11.56
C THR A 457 -0.47 8.21 -10.69
N ASN A 458 -1.07 9.37 -10.94
CA ASN A 458 -0.88 10.56 -10.12
C ASN A 458 -1.68 10.49 -8.82
N ASN A 459 -2.72 9.67 -8.73
CA ASN A 459 -3.55 9.60 -7.52
C ASN A 459 -2.92 8.67 -6.48
N ILE A 460 -2.33 9.26 -5.45
CA ILE A 460 -1.68 8.56 -4.34
C ILE A 460 -2.62 8.60 -3.15
N ASN A 461 -3.08 7.43 -2.71
CA ASN A 461 -4.04 7.28 -1.63
C ASN A 461 -3.37 7.29 -0.25
N SER A 462 -2.18 6.70 -0.13
CA SER A 462 -1.58 6.43 1.17
C SER A 462 -0.06 6.26 1.10
N LEU A 463 0.63 6.54 2.20
CA LEU A 463 2.08 6.45 2.37
C LEU A 463 2.44 5.61 3.60
N ALA A 464 3.56 4.89 3.53
CA ALA A 464 4.21 4.33 4.71
C ALA A 464 5.74 4.36 4.57
N LEU A 465 6.43 4.90 5.58
CA LEU A 465 7.89 4.88 5.66
C LEU A 465 8.37 3.55 6.23
N ASP A 466 9.40 3.00 5.61
CA ASP A 466 10.02 1.75 6.02
C ASP A 466 11.54 1.78 5.75
N GLY A 467 12.30 2.28 6.72
CA GLY A 467 13.75 2.46 6.59
C GLY A 467 14.08 3.38 5.42
N GLY A 468 14.80 2.88 4.41
CA GLY A 468 15.12 3.62 3.19
C GLY A 468 14.05 3.59 2.10
N TYR A 469 12.91 2.97 2.37
CA TYR A 469 11.81 2.85 1.43
C TYR A 469 10.62 3.70 1.85
N LEU A 470 9.92 4.21 0.84
CA LEU A 470 8.61 4.82 0.94
C LEU A 470 7.64 3.96 0.13
N TRP A 471 6.68 3.36 0.80
CA TRP A 471 5.61 2.61 0.17
C TRP A 471 4.45 3.54 -0.17
N LEU A 472 3.95 3.45 -1.39
CA LEU A 472 2.86 4.26 -1.93
C LEU A 472 1.69 3.36 -2.29
N GLY A 473 0.55 3.61 -1.63
CA GLY A 473 -0.72 3.05 -2.04
C GLY A 473 -1.31 3.96 -3.11
N THR A 474 -1.53 3.45 -4.31
CA THR A 474 -2.03 4.26 -5.43
C THR A 474 -3.37 3.73 -5.94
N SER A 475 -4.06 4.55 -6.74
CA SER A 475 -5.32 4.14 -7.37
C SER A 475 -5.18 3.01 -8.39
N LYS A 476 -3.95 2.63 -8.76
CA LYS A 476 -3.65 1.48 -9.62
C LYS A 476 -2.96 0.36 -8.86
N ASN A 477 -1.70 0.53 -8.47
CA ASN A 477 -0.88 -0.54 -7.91
C ASN A 477 -0.15 -0.07 -6.65
N LEU A 478 0.51 -1.00 -5.95
CA LEU A 478 1.43 -0.68 -4.87
C LEU A 478 2.77 -0.27 -5.46
N VAL A 479 3.42 0.75 -4.91
CA VAL A 479 4.77 1.15 -5.31
C VAL A 479 5.68 1.15 -4.09
N ARG A 480 6.87 0.57 -4.19
CA ARG A 480 7.96 0.72 -3.24
C ARG A 480 9.03 1.61 -3.87
N PHE A 481 9.28 2.76 -3.26
CA PHE A 481 10.23 3.75 -3.72
C PHE A 481 11.43 3.84 -2.78
N ARG A 482 12.64 3.57 -3.28
CA ARG A 482 13.89 3.80 -2.59
C ARG A 482 14.33 5.24 -2.75
N TRP A 483 13.97 6.07 -1.79
CA TRP A 483 14.11 7.52 -1.89
C TRP A 483 15.48 8.04 -1.41
N ASN A 484 16.21 7.30 -0.57
CA ASN A 484 17.45 7.76 0.07
C ASN A 484 18.74 7.06 -0.42
N SER A 485 18.81 6.70 -1.70
CA SER A 485 19.97 6.01 -2.26
C SER A 485 21.25 6.86 -2.13
N PRO A 486 22.34 6.38 -1.49
CA PRO A 486 23.57 7.15 -1.32
C PRO A 486 24.12 7.66 -2.66
N GLY A 487 24.50 8.95 -2.72
CA GLY A 487 25.06 9.57 -3.92
C GLY A 487 24.01 10.10 -4.91
N ARG A 488 22.72 9.93 -4.65
CA ARG A 488 21.67 10.70 -5.33
C ARG A 488 21.68 12.13 -4.76
N GLY A 489 21.68 13.14 -5.64
CA GLY A 489 21.88 14.54 -5.29
C GLY A 489 20.66 15.23 -4.67
N ASP A 490 19.79 14.47 -3.99
CA ASP A 490 18.51 14.90 -3.43
C ASP A 490 18.53 15.48 -2.01
#